data_AF-A0A7Z6USF5-F1
#
_entry.id   AF-A0A7Z6USF5-F1
#
_cell.length_a   1.000
_cell.length_b   1.000
_cell.length_c   1.000
_cell.angle_alpha   90.00
_cell.angle_beta   90.00
_cell.angle_gamma   90.00
#
_symmetry.space_group_name_H-M   'P 1'
#
loop_
_entity.id
_entity.type
_entity.pdbx_description
1 polymer ?
#
loop_
_entity_poly.entity_id
_entity_poly.type
_entity_poly.pdbx_seq_one_letter_code
_entity_poly.pdbx_strand_id
1 'polypeptide(L)'
;MLGFALGTVRVEHNNDFAEFISPAAGFNTGVLWRNPLGNLSLEAKGDYFTNGEVRRSVSLNQQWELSRNLGLRLSAQREFSQMSSPQNEVMLEVKWYHY
;
A
#
# COMPACT_ATOMS: atom_id res chain seq x y z
N MET A 1 13.15 -4.68 -14.20
CA MET A 1 12.56 -4.84 -12.85
C MET A 1 13.35 -3.96 -11.91
N LEU A 2 12.69 -3.25 -11.01
CA LEU A 2 13.30 -2.36 -10.03
C LEU A 2 12.83 -2.78 -8.63
N GLY A 3 13.76 -2.98 -7.71
CA GLY A 3 13.46 -3.17 -6.29
C GLY A 3 13.76 -1.90 -5.50
N PHE A 4 13.03 -1.66 -4.43
CA PHE A 4 13.31 -0.57 -3.50
C PHE A 4 13.16 -1.05 -2.05
N ALA A 5 13.88 -0.39 -1.14
CA ALA A 5 13.71 -0.53 0.30
C ALA A 5 13.95 0.83 0.95
N LEU A 6 13.00 1.28 1.76
CA LEU A 6 12.99 2.60 2.38
C LEU A 6 12.70 2.46 3.87
N GLY A 7 13.37 3.27 4.69
CA GLY A 7 12.95 3.50 6.08
C GLY A 7 11.86 4.57 6.12
N THR A 8 10.86 4.40 6.99
CA THR A 8 9.74 5.32 7.14
C THR A 8 9.60 5.82 8.57
N VAL A 9 9.14 7.06 8.71
CA VAL A 9 8.66 7.62 9.97
C VAL A 9 7.27 8.18 9.72
N ARG A 10 6.34 7.89 10.63
CA ARG A 10 4.94 8.33 10.56
C ARG A 10 4.55 8.97 11.88
N VAL A 11 3.66 9.96 11.82
CA VAL A 11 3.02 10.57 12.98
C VAL A 11 1.52 10.48 12.76
N GLU A 12 0.80 9.80 13.64
CA GLU A 12 -0.65 9.56 13.51
C GLU A 12 -1.40 10.05 14.75
N HIS A 13 -2.55 10.69 14.55
CA HIS A 13 -3.55 10.90 15.59
C HIS A 13 -4.68 9.89 15.37
N ASN A 14 -5.02 9.11 16.40
CA ASN A 14 -6.07 8.10 16.34
C ASN A 14 -6.83 8.08 17.67
N ASN A 15 -8.16 8.18 17.59
CA ASN A 15 -9.02 8.25 18.79
C ASN A 15 -9.05 6.95 19.59
N ASP A 16 -8.71 5.82 18.96
CA ASP A 16 -8.65 4.52 19.62
C ASP A 16 -7.31 4.32 20.37
N PHE A 17 -6.36 5.24 20.21
CA PHE A 17 -5.10 5.24 20.95
C PHE A 17 -5.19 6.06 22.24
N ALA A 18 -4.50 5.60 23.28
CA ALA A 18 -4.39 6.32 24.55
C ALA A 18 -3.55 7.60 24.44
N GLU A 19 -2.65 7.68 23.45
CA GLU A 19 -1.79 8.82 23.19
C GLU A 19 -2.46 9.80 22.21
N PHE A 20 -2.32 11.11 22.44
CA PHE A 20 -2.82 12.13 21.52
C PHE A 20 -2.15 12.05 20.14
N ILE A 21 -0.88 11.67 20.08
CA ILE A 21 -0.14 11.44 18.85
C ILE A 21 0.71 10.18 19.05
N SER A 22 0.67 9.26 18.09
CA SER A 22 1.49 8.05 18.08
C SER A 22 2.47 8.09 16.91
N PRO A 23 3.74 8.41 17.17
CA PRO A 23 4.82 8.24 16.22
C PRO A 23 5.05 6.76 15.88
N ALA A 24 5.52 6.48 14.68
CA ALA A 24 5.95 5.15 14.27
C ALA A 24 7.23 5.21 13.44
N ALA A 25 8.09 4.21 13.61
CA ALA A 25 9.19 3.92 12.72
C ALA A 25 8.88 2.64 11.95
N GLY A 26 9.29 2.58 10.68
CA GLY A 26 8.90 1.48 9.83
C GLY A 26 9.78 1.32 8.59
N PHE A 27 9.31 0.47 7.70
CA PHE A 27 9.90 0.26 6.39
C PHE A 27 8.83 0.13 5.31
N ASN A 28 9.19 0.51 4.09
CA ASN A 28 8.46 0.15 2.87
C ASN A 28 9.43 -0.48 1.88
N THR A 29 9.11 -1.68 1.40
CA THR A 29 9.91 -2.39 0.42
C THR A 29 9.01 -2.91 -0.70
N GLY A 30 9.55 -3.00 -1.90
CA GLY A 30 8.75 -3.47 -3.01
C GLY A 30 9.52 -3.71 -4.29
N VAL A 31 8.81 -4.29 -5.24
CA VAL A 31 9.27 -4.56 -6.60
C VAL A 31 8.32 -3.92 -7.58
N LEU A 32 8.89 -3.21 -8.55
CA LEU A 32 8.22 -2.59 -9.67
C LEU A 32 8.68 -3.30 -10.95
N TRP A 33 7.73 -3.84 -11.72
CA TRP A 33 8.03 -4.59 -12.93
C TRP A 33 7.15 -4.15 -14.09
N ARG A 34 7.79 -3.69 -15.17
CA ARG A 34 7.13 -3.49 -16.45
C ARG A 34 7.03 -4.81 -17.20
N ASN A 35 5.81 -5.25 -17.50
CA ASN A 35 5.49 -6.45 -18.25
C ASN A 35 4.58 -6.11 -19.46
N PRO A 36 4.23 -7.07 -20.33
CA PRO A 36 3.36 -6.80 -21.48
C PRO A 36 1.96 -6.27 -21.13
N LEU A 37 1.46 -6.53 -19.93
CA LEU A 37 0.18 -6.00 -19.42
C LEU A 37 0.32 -4.63 -18.74
N GLY A 38 1.52 -4.02 -18.75
CA GLY A 38 1.77 -2.70 -18.16
C GLY A 38 2.69 -2.76 -16.95
N ASN A 39 2.34 -2.07 -15.86
CA ASN A 39 3.16 -1.98 -14.65
C ASN A 39 2.58 -2.87 -13.54
N LEU A 40 3.40 -3.75 -12.99
CA LEU A 40 3.13 -4.50 -11.77
C LEU A 40 3.90 -3.88 -10.60
N SER A 41 3.26 -3.69 -9.45
CA SER A 41 3.92 -3.46 -8.17
C SER A 41 3.54 -4.52 -7.14
N LEU A 42 4.53 -4.98 -6.38
CA LEU A 42 4.33 -5.75 -5.14
C LEU A 42 5.05 -4.99 -4.03
N GLU A 43 4.32 -4.60 -3.01
CA GLU A 43 4.85 -3.78 -1.92
C GLU A 43 4.47 -4.40 -0.58
N ALA A 44 5.39 -4.32 0.38
CA ALA A 44 5.20 -4.74 1.75
C ALA A 44 5.67 -3.63 2.68
N LYS A 45 4.83 -3.33 3.68
CA LYS A 45 5.07 -2.27 4.64
C LYS A 45 4.92 -2.80 6.06
N GLY A 46 5.73 -2.27 6.98
CA GLY A 46 5.58 -2.47 8.41
C GLY A 46 5.88 -1.19 9.18
N ASP A 47 4.97 -0.77 10.05
CA ASP A 47 5.11 0.35 10.97
C ASP A 47 5.03 -0.17 12.42
N TYR A 48 6.00 0.21 13.25
CA TYR A 48 6.01 -0.01 14.70
C TYR A 48 5.75 1.30 15.42
N PHE A 49 4.60 1.41 16.08
CA PHE A 49 4.18 2.61 16.80
C PHE A 49 4.72 2.63 18.22
N THR A 50 4.94 3.82 18.78
CA THR A 50 5.43 4.03 20.16
C THR A 50 4.52 3.43 21.24
N ASN A 51 3.23 3.33 20.94
CA ASN A 51 2.22 2.72 21.81
C ASN A 51 2.23 1.17 21.75
N GLY A 52 3.14 0.57 21.00
CA GLY A 52 3.30 -0.88 20.85
C GLY A 52 2.53 -1.50 19.68
N GLU A 53 1.66 -0.74 19.01
CA GLU A 53 0.90 -1.21 17.85
C GLU A 53 1.83 -1.54 16.68
N VAL A 54 1.57 -2.67 16.01
CA VAL A 54 2.32 -3.09 14.83
C VAL A 54 1.37 -3.25 13.64
N ARG A 55 1.49 -2.34 12.67
CA ARG A 55 0.69 -2.39 11.44
C ARG A 55 1.54 -2.86 10.28
N ARG A 56 1.01 -3.83 9.54
CA ARG A 56 1.68 -4.39 8.35
C ARG A 56 0.71 -4.44 7.19
N SER A 57 1.18 -4.20 5.99
CA SER A 57 0.39 -4.41 4.78
C SER A 57 1.21 -5.05 3.69
N VAL A 58 0.50 -5.78 2.82
CA VAL A 58 1.04 -6.28 1.55
C VAL A 58 0.05 -5.89 0.46
N SER A 59 0.55 -5.29 -0.62
CA SER A 59 -0.26 -4.87 -1.75
C SER A 59 0.33 -5.33 -3.08
N LEU A 60 -0.53 -5.85 -3.95
CA LEU A 60 -0.24 -6.22 -5.33
C LEU A 60 -1.08 -5.34 -6.25
N ASN A 61 -0.43 -4.63 -7.18
CA ASN A 61 -1.11 -3.76 -8.14
C ASN A 61 -0.67 -4.10 -9.55
N GLN A 62 -1.61 -4.31 -10.46
CA GLN A 62 -1.37 -4.40 -11.90
C GLN A 62 -2.11 -3.25 -12.59
N GLN A 63 -1.36 -2.38 -13.26
CA GLN A 63 -1.89 -1.29 -14.07
C GLN A 63 -1.65 -1.57 -15.56
N TRP A 64 -2.72 -1.49 -16.33
CA TRP A 64 -2.72 -1.70 -17.78
C TRP A 64 -3.27 -0.47 -18.49
N GLU A 65 -2.46 0.16 -19.35
CA GLU A 65 -2.93 1.17 -20.28
C GLU A 65 -3.43 0.48 -21.56
N LEU A 66 -4.76 0.41 -21.72
CA LEU A 66 -5.41 -0.21 -22.88
C LEU A 66 -5.23 0.65 -24.14
N SER A 67 -5.27 1.98 -23.97
CA SER A 67 -5.11 2.97 -25.04
C SER A 67 -4.53 4.26 -24.45
N ARG A 68 -4.41 5.31 -25.28
CA ARG A 68 -4.01 6.65 -24.80
C ARG A 68 -5.01 7.29 -23.84
N ASN A 69 -6.26 6.83 -23.84
CA ASN A 69 -7.36 7.43 -23.10
C ASN A 69 -8.06 6.46 -22.14
N LEU A 70 -7.64 5.20 -22.04
CA LEU A 70 -8.28 4.19 -21.21
C LEU A 70 -7.23 3.34 -20.49
N GLY A 71 -7.36 3.25 -19.17
CA GLY A 71 -6.55 2.40 -18.31
C GLY A 71 -7.41 1.54 -17.38
N LEU A 72 -6.88 0.38 -17.02
CA LEU A 72 -7.41 -0.51 -15.99
C LEU A 72 -6.38 -0.70 -14.89
N ARG A 73 -6.83 -0.76 -13.65
CA ARG A 73 -6.00 -1.10 -12.50
C ARG A 73 -6.68 -2.17 -11.65
N LEU A 74 -6.00 -3.29 -11.45
CA LEU A 74 -6.37 -4.31 -10.48
C LEU A 74 -5.46 -4.18 -9.26
N SER A 75 -6.06 -4.08 -8.09
CA SER A 75 -5.34 -3.94 -6.82
C SER A 75 -5.84 -5.00 -5.85
N ALA A 76 -4.93 -5.63 -5.12
CA ALA A 76 -5.25 -6.52 -4.01
C ALA A 76 -4.36 -6.13 -2.83
N GLN A 77 -4.96 -5.92 -1.66
CA GLN A 77 -4.25 -5.51 -0.46
C GLN A 77 -4.71 -6.35 0.72
N ARG A 78 -3.78 -6.63 1.62
CA ARG A 78 -4.07 -7.21 2.92
C ARG A 78 -3.41 -6.38 4.01
N GLU A 79 -4.20 -6.03 5.02
CA GLU A 79 -3.77 -5.28 6.19
C GLU A 79 -3.81 -6.15 7.45
N PHE A 80 -2.83 -5.94 8.32
CA PHE A 80 -2.71 -6.56 9.62
C PHE A 80 -2.47 -5.47 10.66
N SER A 81 -3.26 -5.50 11.72
CA SER A 81 -3.21 -4.60 12.87
C SER A 81 -3.38 -5.45 14.14
N GLN A 82 -2.90 -5.01 15.29
CA GLN A 82 -3.19 -5.70 16.55
C GLN A 82 -4.56 -5.30 17.11
N MET A 83 -5.10 -4.16 16.67
CA MET A 83 -6.41 -3.65 17.10
C MET A 83 -7.58 -4.19 16.29
N SER A 84 -7.34 -4.75 15.10
CA SER A 84 -8.41 -5.25 14.23
C SER A 84 -8.08 -6.61 13.63
N SER A 85 -9.11 -7.35 13.24
CA SER A 85 -8.91 -8.55 12.42
C SER A 85 -8.23 -8.19 11.09
N PRO A 86 -7.48 -9.13 10.48
CA PRO A 86 -6.89 -8.89 9.17
C PRO A 86 -7.95 -8.57 8.12
N GLN A 87 -7.72 -7.51 7.35
CA GLN A 87 -8.64 -7.05 6.29
C GLN A 87 -8.04 -7.32 4.92
N ASN A 88 -8.86 -7.77 3.98
CA ASN A 88 -8.46 -7.96 2.58
C ASN A 88 -9.33 -7.06 1.72
N GLU A 89 -8.71 -6.36 0.78
CA GLU A 89 -9.38 -5.51 -0.19
C GLU A 89 -8.95 -5.91 -1.59
N VAL A 90 -9.92 -6.00 -2.50
CA VAL A 90 -9.68 -6.21 -3.92
C VAL A 90 -10.45 -5.14 -4.68
N MET A 91 -9.76 -4.42 -5.56
CA MET A 91 -10.32 -3.29 -6.28
C MET A 91 -10.01 -3.43 -7.77
N LEU A 92 -11.03 -3.21 -8.59
CA LEU A 92 -10.90 -3.00 -10.02
C LEU A 92 -11.29 -1.56 -10.34
N GLU A 93 -10.38 -0.82 -10.96
CA GLU A 93 -10.56 0.58 -11.31
C GLU A 93 -10.41 0.78 -12.81
N VAL A 94 -11.33 1.59 -13.37
CA VAL A 94 -11.31 2.04 -14.77
C VAL A 94 -10.95 3.51 -14.78
N LYS A 95 -9.93 3.90 -15.55
CA LYS A 95 -9.52 5.29 -15.75
C LYS A 95 -9.79 5.68 -17.20
N TRP A 96 -10.58 6.73 -17.39
CA TRP A 96 -10.80 7.30 -18.71
C TRP A 96 -10.32 8.76 -18.73
N TYR A 97 -9.55 9.11 -19.75
CA TYR A 97 -8.98 10.44 -19.92
C TYR A 97 -9.59 11.10 -21.14
N HIS A 98 -9.93 12.38 -21.00
CA HIS A 98 -10.30 13.24 -22.12
C HIS A 98 -9.22 14.30 -22.27
N TYR A 99 -8.57 14.31 -23.44
CA TYR A 99 -7.55 15.29 -23.82
C TYR A 99 -8.09 16.19 -24.92
#